data_AF-A0A9Q3YHR7-F1
#
_entry.id   AF-A0A9Q3YHR7-F1
#
_cell.length_a   1.000
_cell.length_b   1.000
_cell.length_c   1.000
_cell.angle_alpha   90.00
_cell.angle_beta   90.00
_cell.angle_gamma   90.00
#
_symmetry.space_group_name_H-M   'P 1'
#
loop_
_entity.id
_entity.type
_entity.pdbx_description
1 polymer ?
#
loop_
_entity_poly.entity_id
_entity_poly.type
_entity_poly.pdbx_seq_one_letter_code
_entity_poly.pdbx_strand_id
1 'polypeptide(L)'
;MPTQYGSLPFSEQIDYFRGKTNVTTERWADMWKEAHNRSFTVAGALRDDMLADFRKAVDKAISEGKSLNWFKSQFNQIVKQYGWEHKGQADWRAQVIYETNLRQSYSAGREQQIEALKGSRPYGIYKHSGSEHPRLDHLSWNNLVIPLDDPWWKTHTPINGYGCKCKKLTASKRTLERLGLEVTGAPNVEYYDWVDKVTGEVHKVPKGIDPGFDYTPKTSAQLTKKVQEAADAKPPLADRLPVRVVDDAYSTVKGISAQGLSDLLSSLGNESVASLQAFMKRYEVKTLFLKAGELNGSKKAAAIAGEVESYLQSGVRMPMANYYTRNVSRTNGFTARAWNHVVVKAKSTDSFKSVDASQIELAIERILKGGAMPWSFSSSVREEMKSNAAGVALTWAHEVGHQVYYKAGKPVLSEALLSRAITQYSKTNADEWFAEHYVAWLFSPRALQQSRPDVYDFIQQVTESVR
;
A
#
# COMPACT_ATOMS: atom_id res chain seq x y z
N MET A 1 -10.99 -23.03 -39.80
CA MET A 1 -11.10 -22.61 -38.39
C MET A 1 -9.80 -23.00 -37.71
N PRO A 2 -8.92 -22.08 -37.27
CA PRO A 2 -7.78 -22.50 -36.47
C PRO A 2 -8.29 -22.90 -35.08
N THR A 3 -8.13 -24.18 -34.75
CA THR A 3 -8.43 -24.75 -33.43
C THR A 3 -7.53 -24.09 -32.39
N GLN A 4 -8.09 -23.31 -31.48
CA GLN A 4 -7.35 -22.66 -30.40
C GLN A 4 -7.16 -23.65 -29.24
N TYR A 5 -6.02 -24.35 -29.21
CA TYR A 5 -5.62 -25.15 -28.06
C TYR A 5 -5.07 -24.22 -26.96
N GLY A 6 -5.93 -23.79 -26.04
CA GLY A 6 -5.49 -23.30 -24.73
C GLY A 6 -5.00 -24.49 -23.89
N SER A 7 -3.90 -24.34 -23.15
CA SER A 7 -3.44 -25.38 -22.22
C SER A 7 -4.54 -25.69 -21.21
N LEU A 8 -4.83 -26.98 -20.98
CA LEU A 8 -5.77 -27.40 -19.93
C LEU A 8 -5.34 -26.79 -18.58
N PRO A 9 -6.27 -26.27 -17.77
CA PRO A 9 -5.96 -25.74 -16.44
C PRO A 9 -5.25 -26.79 -15.58
N PHE A 10 -4.17 -26.38 -14.89
CA PHE A 10 -3.47 -27.27 -13.96
C PHE A 10 -4.17 -27.24 -12.59
N SER A 11 -5.08 -28.20 -12.35
CA SER A 11 -5.93 -28.29 -11.15
C SER A 11 -5.15 -28.18 -9.85
N GLU A 12 -4.08 -28.94 -9.69
CA GLU A 12 -3.32 -29.02 -8.44
C GLU A 12 -2.65 -27.68 -8.11
N GLN A 13 -2.21 -26.93 -9.13
CA GLN A 13 -1.70 -25.57 -8.95
C GLN A 13 -2.82 -24.60 -8.54
N ILE A 14 -3.98 -24.67 -9.20
CA ILE A 14 -5.13 -23.79 -8.94
C ILE A 14 -5.63 -24.03 -7.52
N ASP A 15 -5.83 -25.29 -7.13
CA ASP A 15 -6.33 -25.66 -5.80
C ASP A 15 -5.35 -25.24 -4.70
N TYR A 16 -4.04 -25.45 -4.92
CA TYR A 16 -3.02 -24.97 -3.99
C TYR A 16 -3.06 -23.45 -3.83
N PHE A 17 -3.17 -22.69 -4.94
CA PHE A 17 -3.21 -21.23 -4.88
C PHE A 17 -4.49 -20.71 -4.21
N ARG A 18 -5.65 -21.28 -4.56
CA ARG A 18 -6.95 -20.90 -4.01
C ARG A 18 -7.11 -21.26 -2.53
N GLY A 19 -6.41 -22.30 -2.07
CA GLY A 19 -6.34 -22.70 -0.67
C GLY A 19 -5.51 -21.80 0.24
N LYS A 20 -5.03 -20.65 -0.26
CA LYS A 20 -4.30 -19.64 0.52
C LYS A 20 -5.23 -18.55 1.09
N THR A 21 -4.92 -18.13 2.31
CA THR A 21 -5.54 -17.00 3.01
C THR A 21 -4.74 -15.73 2.78
N ASN A 22 -5.41 -14.60 2.63
CA ASN A 22 -4.74 -13.30 2.57
C ASN A 22 -4.13 -12.96 3.93
N VAL A 23 -2.84 -12.63 3.95
CA VAL A 23 -2.16 -12.12 5.14
C VAL A 23 -1.36 -10.89 4.73
N THR A 24 -1.63 -9.77 5.36
CA THR A 24 -0.88 -8.52 5.13
C THR A 24 0.50 -8.62 5.77
N THR A 25 1.52 -8.15 5.04
CA THR A 25 2.90 -8.06 5.53
C THR A 25 3.53 -6.75 5.09
N GLU A 26 4.41 -6.17 5.88
CA GLU A 26 5.14 -4.96 5.52
C GLU A 26 6.35 -5.28 4.66
N ARG A 27 7.03 -6.37 5.01
CA ARG A 27 8.24 -6.88 4.37
C ARG A 27 7.97 -8.26 3.80
N TRP A 28 8.89 -8.73 2.97
CA TRP A 28 8.84 -10.08 2.45
C TRP A 28 9.20 -11.11 3.54
N ALA A 29 10.07 -10.75 4.49
CA ALA A 29 10.53 -11.63 5.55
C ALA A 29 9.52 -11.82 6.71
N ASP A 30 8.45 -11.02 6.79
CA ASP A 30 7.43 -11.17 7.83
C ASP A 30 6.59 -12.46 7.65
N MET A 31 6.73 -13.11 6.49
CA MET A 31 6.21 -14.44 6.21
C MET A 31 7.39 -15.32 5.79
N TRP A 32 7.61 -16.43 6.49
CA TRP A 32 8.81 -17.25 6.30
C TRP A 32 8.48 -18.66 5.84
N LYS A 33 9.21 -19.14 4.82
CA LYS A 33 9.21 -20.53 4.34
C LYS A 33 7.82 -21.16 4.21
N GLU A 34 7.55 -22.25 4.95
CA GLU A 34 6.34 -23.06 4.85
C GLU A 34 5.06 -22.27 5.13
N ALA A 35 5.14 -21.11 5.78
CA ALA A 35 3.99 -20.25 6.00
C ALA A 35 3.41 -19.70 4.67
N HIS A 36 4.22 -19.62 3.61
CA HIS A 36 3.76 -19.33 2.25
C HIS A 36 2.92 -20.45 1.63
N ASN A 37 2.90 -21.68 2.18
CA ASN A 37 2.01 -22.74 1.70
C ASN A 37 0.53 -22.39 1.89
N ARG A 38 0.23 -21.53 2.87
CA ARG A 38 -1.13 -21.17 3.26
C ARG A 38 -1.42 -19.68 3.21
N SER A 39 -0.41 -18.84 3.03
CA SER A 39 -0.57 -17.39 3.01
C SER A 39 -0.32 -16.82 1.62
N PHE A 40 -1.25 -16.01 1.14
CA PHE A 40 -1.02 -15.07 0.05
C PHE A 40 -0.67 -13.72 0.66
N THR A 41 0.51 -13.21 0.31
CA THR A 41 1.01 -11.94 0.81
C THR A 41 1.59 -11.13 -0.34
N VAL A 42 1.50 -9.82 -0.23
CA VAL A 42 2.25 -8.87 -1.06
C VAL A 42 2.86 -7.88 -0.10
N ALA A 43 4.18 -7.89 0.04
CA ALA A 43 4.88 -7.02 0.99
C ALA A 43 4.46 -5.55 0.78
N GLY A 44 4.17 -4.82 1.86
CA GLY A 44 3.71 -3.43 1.83
C GLY A 44 2.28 -3.22 1.34
N ALA A 45 1.56 -4.25 0.89
CA ALA A 45 0.15 -4.18 0.55
C ALA A 45 -0.69 -4.43 1.81
N LEU A 46 -0.85 -3.39 2.63
CA LEU A 46 -1.39 -3.51 3.98
C LEU A 46 -2.91 -3.43 4.08
N ARG A 47 -3.60 -3.19 2.97
CA ARG A 47 -5.07 -3.21 2.93
C ARG A 47 -5.58 -4.57 2.46
N ASP A 48 -6.57 -5.12 3.16
CA ASP A 48 -7.14 -6.43 2.86
C ASP A 48 -7.83 -6.49 1.49
N ASP A 49 -8.55 -5.42 1.13
CA ASP A 49 -9.24 -5.26 -0.15
C ASP A 49 -8.25 -5.24 -1.33
N MET A 50 -7.18 -4.47 -1.21
CA MET A 50 -6.09 -4.42 -2.19
C MET A 50 -5.38 -5.77 -2.32
N LEU A 51 -5.10 -6.43 -1.19
CA LEU A 51 -4.48 -7.75 -1.20
C LEU A 51 -5.41 -8.80 -1.82
N ALA A 52 -6.72 -8.70 -1.60
CA ALA A 52 -7.72 -9.54 -2.26
C ALA A 52 -7.75 -9.33 -3.78
N ASP A 53 -7.67 -8.08 -4.25
CA ASP A 53 -7.61 -7.79 -5.68
C ASP A 53 -6.32 -8.29 -6.32
N PHE A 54 -5.17 -8.18 -5.64
CA PHE A 54 -3.93 -8.81 -6.11
C PHE A 54 -4.06 -10.33 -6.17
N ARG A 55 -4.63 -10.96 -5.14
CA ARG A 55 -4.85 -12.42 -5.15
C ARG A 55 -5.75 -12.84 -6.31
N LYS A 56 -6.82 -12.09 -6.56
CA LYS A 56 -7.75 -12.31 -7.68
C LYS A 56 -7.06 -12.15 -9.03
N ALA A 57 -6.20 -11.15 -9.20
CA ALA A 57 -5.42 -10.96 -10.43
C ALA A 57 -4.46 -12.13 -10.67
N VAL A 58 -3.79 -12.63 -9.62
CA VAL A 58 -2.92 -13.81 -9.71
C VAL A 58 -3.73 -15.10 -9.97
N ASP A 59 -4.89 -15.28 -9.34
CA ASP A 59 -5.77 -16.43 -9.59
C ASP A 59 -6.18 -16.50 -11.07
N LYS A 60 -6.56 -15.36 -11.66
CA LYS A 60 -6.87 -15.28 -13.09
C LYS A 60 -5.66 -15.58 -13.97
N ALA A 61 -4.48 -15.12 -13.59
CA ALA A 61 -3.25 -15.45 -14.31
C ALA A 61 -2.98 -16.96 -14.34
N ILE A 62 -3.24 -17.65 -13.23
CA ILE A 62 -3.06 -19.10 -13.10
C ILE A 62 -4.17 -19.86 -13.83
N SER A 63 -5.43 -19.55 -13.53
CA SER A 63 -6.60 -20.33 -13.98
C SER A 63 -7.01 -20.05 -15.43
N GLU A 64 -6.78 -18.83 -15.94
CA GLU A 64 -7.13 -18.43 -17.31
C GLU A 64 -5.91 -18.24 -18.22
N GLY A 65 -4.69 -18.48 -17.71
CA GLY A 65 -3.45 -18.33 -18.47
C GLY A 65 -3.15 -16.90 -18.93
N LYS A 66 -3.51 -15.88 -18.12
CA LYS A 66 -3.22 -14.48 -18.48
C LYS A 66 -1.72 -14.20 -18.53
N SER A 67 -1.31 -13.29 -19.40
CA SER A 67 0.10 -12.92 -19.59
C SER A 67 0.62 -11.97 -18.50
N LEU A 68 1.95 -11.85 -18.41
CA LEU A 68 2.61 -10.86 -17.55
C LEU A 68 2.18 -9.43 -17.91
N ASN A 69 2.03 -9.09 -19.19
CA ASN A 69 1.60 -7.75 -19.61
C ASN A 69 0.17 -7.45 -19.12
N TRP A 70 -0.74 -8.42 -19.20
CA TRP A 70 -2.07 -8.28 -18.60
C TRP A 70 -1.98 -8.06 -17.09
N PHE A 71 -1.14 -8.83 -16.39
CA PHE A 71 -0.98 -8.67 -14.96
C PHE A 71 -0.37 -7.31 -14.60
N LYS A 72 0.60 -6.79 -15.36
CA LYS A 72 1.12 -5.42 -15.18
C LYS A 72 0.03 -4.36 -15.30
N SER A 73 -0.88 -4.50 -16.28
CA SER A 73 -2.04 -3.61 -16.40
C SER A 73 -2.95 -3.69 -15.18
N GLN A 74 -3.25 -4.89 -14.67
CA GLN A 74 -4.03 -5.07 -13.46
C GLN A 74 -3.32 -4.53 -12.21
N PHE A 75 -2.02 -4.75 -12.10
CA PHE A 75 -1.20 -4.22 -11.02
C PHE A 75 -1.28 -2.69 -10.99
N ASN A 76 -1.10 -2.02 -12.13
CA ASN A 76 -1.21 -0.56 -12.23
C ASN A 76 -2.63 -0.08 -11.89
N GLN A 77 -3.67 -0.82 -12.31
CA GLN A 77 -5.05 -0.51 -11.96
C GLN A 77 -5.29 -0.61 -10.45
N ILE A 78 -4.84 -1.69 -9.80
CA ILE A 78 -4.98 -1.91 -8.35
C ILE A 78 -4.19 -0.83 -7.59
N VAL A 79 -2.93 -0.59 -7.96
CA VAL A 79 -2.10 0.49 -7.38
C VAL A 79 -2.82 1.83 -7.45
N LYS A 80 -3.38 2.16 -8.62
CA LYS A 80 -4.10 3.40 -8.85
C LYS A 80 -5.42 3.46 -8.06
N GLN A 81 -6.15 2.36 -7.98
CA GLN A 81 -7.43 2.26 -7.27
C GLN A 81 -7.28 2.49 -5.76
N TYR A 82 -6.17 2.02 -5.18
CA TYR A 82 -5.94 2.08 -3.73
C TYR A 82 -4.90 3.12 -3.31
N GLY A 83 -4.46 4.00 -4.23
CA GLY A 83 -3.44 5.02 -3.95
C GLY A 83 -2.13 4.46 -3.41
N TRP A 84 -1.76 3.23 -3.78
CA TRP A 84 -0.70 2.50 -3.09
C TRP A 84 0.70 2.92 -3.52
N GLU A 85 1.43 3.55 -2.61
CA GLU A 85 2.86 3.79 -2.79
C GLU A 85 3.68 2.53 -2.51
N HIS A 86 4.33 2.00 -3.55
CA HIS A 86 5.19 0.83 -3.43
C HIS A 86 6.66 1.14 -3.69
N LYS A 87 7.55 0.33 -3.11
CA LYS A 87 8.99 0.40 -3.38
C LYS A 87 9.35 -0.35 -4.68
N GLY A 88 10.30 0.21 -5.43
CA GLY A 88 10.77 -0.35 -6.70
C GLY A 88 9.91 0.07 -7.91
N GLN A 89 10.44 -0.15 -9.12
CA GLN A 89 9.72 0.13 -10.35
C GLN A 89 8.47 -0.76 -10.47
N ALA A 90 7.33 -0.17 -10.87
CA ALA A 90 6.04 -0.86 -10.93
C ALA A 90 6.10 -2.15 -11.78
N ASP A 91 6.70 -2.04 -12.97
CA ASP A 91 6.86 -3.16 -13.90
C ASP A 91 7.67 -4.32 -13.31
N TRP A 92 8.78 -4.01 -12.65
CA TRP A 92 9.63 -5.00 -11.98
C TRP A 92 8.87 -5.66 -10.83
N ARG A 93 8.17 -4.86 -10.02
CA ARG A 93 7.43 -5.36 -8.86
C ARG A 93 6.26 -6.25 -9.26
N ALA A 94 5.50 -5.83 -10.26
CA ALA A 94 4.43 -6.63 -10.86
C ALA A 94 4.97 -7.97 -11.38
N GLN A 95 6.13 -7.95 -12.06
CA GLN A 95 6.78 -9.17 -12.53
C GLN A 95 7.21 -10.09 -11.38
N VAL A 96 7.82 -9.56 -10.32
CA VAL A 96 8.21 -10.37 -9.16
C VAL A 96 6.99 -11.03 -8.51
N ILE A 97 5.91 -10.28 -8.28
CA ILE A 97 4.66 -10.82 -7.69
C ILE A 97 4.07 -11.92 -8.59
N TYR A 98 3.96 -11.63 -9.89
CA TYR A 98 3.42 -12.55 -10.88
C TYR A 98 4.26 -13.84 -10.95
N GLU A 99 5.54 -13.74 -11.24
CA GLU A 99 6.39 -14.91 -11.49
C GLU A 99 6.56 -15.75 -10.23
N THR A 100 6.77 -15.12 -9.07
CA THR A 100 6.98 -15.85 -7.81
C THR A 100 5.74 -16.66 -7.45
N ASN A 101 4.54 -16.06 -7.50
CA ASN A 101 3.31 -16.77 -7.15
C ASN A 101 2.95 -17.86 -8.17
N LEU A 102 3.08 -17.57 -9.48
CA LEU A 102 2.81 -18.57 -10.52
C LEU A 102 3.74 -19.77 -10.39
N ARG A 103 5.04 -19.54 -10.20
CA ARG A 103 6.02 -20.64 -10.16
C ARG A 103 5.97 -21.42 -8.85
N GLN A 104 5.76 -20.76 -7.72
CA GLN A 104 5.61 -21.45 -6.45
C GLN A 104 4.35 -22.32 -6.43
N SER A 105 3.21 -21.79 -6.90
CA SER A 105 1.98 -22.57 -7.00
C SER A 105 2.10 -23.73 -7.99
N TYR A 106 2.74 -23.51 -9.15
CA TYR A 106 3.04 -24.57 -10.11
C TYR A 106 3.89 -25.67 -9.48
N SER A 107 4.96 -25.29 -8.76
CA SER A 107 5.84 -26.26 -8.10
C SER A 107 5.10 -27.08 -7.04
N ALA A 108 4.24 -26.44 -6.23
CA ALA A 108 3.42 -27.15 -5.26
C ALA A 108 2.48 -28.18 -5.90
N GLY A 109 1.81 -27.81 -7.00
CA GLY A 109 1.00 -28.75 -7.77
C GLY A 109 1.83 -29.89 -8.35
N ARG A 110 3.05 -29.60 -8.82
CA ARG A 110 3.97 -30.63 -9.29
C ARG A 110 4.42 -31.56 -8.18
N GLU A 111 4.74 -31.08 -6.99
CA GLU A 111 5.10 -31.94 -5.85
C GLU A 111 3.98 -32.92 -5.50
N GLN A 112 2.72 -32.49 -5.58
CA GLN A 112 1.57 -33.40 -5.40
C GLN A 112 1.55 -34.52 -6.45
N GLN A 113 1.80 -34.21 -7.72
CA GLN A 113 1.90 -35.22 -8.78
C GLN A 113 3.12 -36.13 -8.61
N ILE A 114 4.24 -35.57 -8.14
CA ILE A 114 5.48 -36.31 -7.89
C ILE A 114 5.25 -37.35 -6.79
N GLU A 115 4.62 -36.97 -5.70
CA GLU A 115 4.30 -37.87 -4.59
C GLU A 115 3.44 -39.05 -5.07
N ALA A 116 2.41 -38.79 -5.89
CA ALA A 116 1.56 -39.84 -6.46
C ALA A 116 2.31 -40.81 -7.40
N LEU A 117 3.36 -40.33 -8.08
CA LEU A 117 4.12 -41.13 -9.06
C LEU A 117 5.37 -41.78 -8.48
N LYS A 118 5.77 -41.43 -7.26
CA LYS A 118 7.05 -41.80 -6.64
C LYS A 118 7.30 -43.30 -6.61
N GLY A 119 6.26 -44.11 -6.41
CA GLY A 119 6.38 -45.58 -6.47
C GLY A 119 6.81 -46.14 -7.82
N SER A 120 6.47 -45.48 -8.94
CA SER A 120 6.85 -45.90 -10.31
C SER A 120 8.02 -45.09 -10.89
N ARG A 121 8.28 -43.90 -10.35
CA ARG A 121 9.32 -42.96 -10.80
C ARG A 121 10.09 -42.43 -9.58
N PRO A 122 10.93 -43.26 -8.92
CA PRO A 122 11.50 -42.93 -7.62
C PRO A 122 12.64 -41.90 -7.65
N TYR A 123 13.06 -41.44 -8.84
CA TYR A 123 14.17 -40.50 -8.97
C TYR A 123 13.68 -39.11 -9.38
N GLY A 124 14.25 -38.08 -8.76
CA GLY A 124 14.12 -36.68 -9.14
C GLY A 124 15.34 -36.23 -9.94
N ILE A 125 15.11 -35.47 -11.02
CA ILE A 125 16.15 -34.80 -11.80
C ILE A 125 16.02 -33.30 -11.55
N TYR A 126 17.07 -32.68 -11.02
CA TYR A 126 17.14 -31.23 -10.94
C TYR A 126 17.51 -30.67 -12.33
N LYS A 127 16.65 -29.84 -12.90
CA LYS A 127 16.84 -29.30 -14.25
C LYS A 127 16.98 -27.78 -14.20
N HIS A 128 18.16 -27.30 -14.55
CA HIS A 128 18.40 -25.87 -14.74
C HIS A 128 17.64 -25.36 -15.97
N SER A 129 17.20 -24.11 -15.94
CA SER A 129 16.31 -23.55 -16.97
C SER A 129 16.99 -23.22 -18.30
N GLY A 130 18.33 -23.27 -18.36
CA GLY A 130 19.11 -22.73 -19.48
C GLY A 130 19.16 -21.20 -19.50
N SER A 131 19.10 -20.55 -18.33
CA SER A 131 19.28 -19.10 -18.21
C SER A 131 20.64 -18.68 -18.78
N GLU A 132 20.69 -17.60 -19.56
CA GLU A 132 21.92 -16.99 -20.08
C GLU A 132 22.84 -16.50 -18.96
N HIS A 133 22.26 -15.98 -17.89
CA HIS A 133 22.95 -15.64 -16.65
C HIS A 133 22.47 -16.55 -15.52
N PRO A 134 23.06 -17.75 -15.36
CA PRO A 134 22.65 -18.70 -14.35
C PRO A 134 23.26 -18.37 -12.98
N ARG A 135 22.57 -18.76 -11.90
CA ARG A 135 23.23 -18.93 -10.60
C ARG A 135 24.14 -20.15 -10.72
N LEU A 136 25.43 -20.00 -10.42
CA LEU A 136 26.42 -21.08 -10.62
C LEU A 136 26.09 -22.33 -9.80
N ASP A 137 25.56 -22.17 -8.59
CA ASP A 137 25.08 -23.29 -7.77
C ASP A 137 23.93 -24.05 -8.47
N HIS A 138 22.98 -23.33 -9.09
CA HIS A 138 21.86 -23.99 -9.80
C HIS A 138 22.33 -24.70 -11.08
N LEU A 139 23.37 -24.16 -11.72
CA LEU A 139 23.98 -24.77 -12.89
C LEU A 139 24.74 -26.04 -12.51
N SER A 140 25.45 -26.05 -11.39
CA SER A 140 26.16 -27.24 -10.90
C SER A 140 25.20 -28.36 -10.48
N TRP A 141 23.97 -28.02 -10.08
CA TRP A 141 22.91 -29.00 -9.81
C TRP A 141 22.21 -29.54 -11.07
N ASN A 142 22.49 -29.00 -12.25
CA ASN A 142 21.81 -29.42 -13.47
C ASN A 142 22.09 -30.90 -13.79
N ASN A 143 21.02 -31.64 -14.05
CA ASN A 143 21.00 -33.09 -14.29
C ASN A 143 21.43 -33.96 -13.09
N LEU A 144 21.53 -33.41 -11.87
CA LEU A 144 21.65 -34.26 -10.69
C LEU A 144 20.42 -35.17 -10.57
N VAL A 145 20.68 -36.45 -10.35
CA VAL A 145 19.65 -37.49 -10.21
C VAL A 145 19.69 -38.01 -8.79
N ILE A 146 18.66 -37.67 -8.02
CA ILE A 146 18.60 -37.91 -6.59
C ILE A 146 17.29 -38.67 -6.28
N PRO A 147 17.31 -39.74 -5.46
CA PRO A 147 16.08 -40.38 -4.99
C PRO A 147 15.09 -39.35 -4.41
N LEU A 148 13.79 -39.50 -4.69
CA LEU A 148 12.76 -38.56 -4.24
C LEU A 148 12.53 -38.59 -2.71
N ASP A 149 13.00 -39.62 -2.01
CA ASP A 149 12.99 -39.71 -0.54
C ASP A 149 14.19 -39.00 0.12
N ASP A 150 15.16 -38.55 -0.67
CA ASP A 150 16.37 -37.93 -0.15
C ASP A 150 16.06 -36.60 0.57
N PRO A 151 16.60 -36.35 1.78
CA PRO A 151 16.41 -35.11 2.52
C PRO A 151 16.80 -33.84 1.77
N TRP A 152 17.69 -33.91 0.78
CA TRP A 152 18.11 -32.77 -0.03
C TRP A 152 16.93 -32.02 -0.66
N TRP A 153 15.92 -32.78 -1.10
CA TRP A 153 14.70 -32.20 -1.69
C TRP A 153 13.89 -31.35 -0.71
N LYS A 154 14.04 -31.54 0.62
CA LYS A 154 13.32 -30.75 1.63
C LYS A 154 13.59 -29.25 1.51
N THR A 155 14.79 -28.87 1.09
CA THR A 155 15.21 -27.47 0.93
C THR A 155 15.49 -27.09 -0.52
N HIS A 156 15.88 -28.03 -1.39
CA HIS A 156 16.33 -27.74 -2.75
C HIS A 156 15.28 -27.95 -3.84
N THR A 157 14.01 -28.13 -3.47
CA THR A 157 12.91 -28.19 -4.46
C THR A 157 12.69 -26.81 -5.08
N PRO A 158 12.77 -26.66 -6.43
CA PRO A 158 12.49 -25.39 -7.09
C PRO A 158 11.11 -24.82 -6.78
N ILE A 159 10.91 -23.50 -6.73
CA ILE A 159 11.90 -22.46 -7.05
C ILE A 159 12.77 -22.11 -5.83
N ASN A 160 14.09 -22.07 -6.02
CA ASN A 160 15.05 -21.82 -4.94
C ASN A 160 15.36 -20.32 -4.75
N GLY A 161 14.50 -19.43 -5.27
CA GLY A 161 14.70 -17.98 -5.15
C GLY A 161 13.92 -17.15 -6.15
N TYR A 162 14.01 -15.83 -6.01
CA TYR A 162 13.35 -14.88 -6.89
C TYR A 162 13.87 -15.03 -8.33
N GLY A 163 12.96 -15.10 -9.30
CA GLY A 163 13.29 -15.28 -10.72
C GLY A 163 13.90 -16.64 -11.08
N CYS A 164 13.96 -17.61 -10.15
CA CYS A 164 14.40 -18.97 -10.46
C CYS A 164 13.39 -19.65 -11.41
N LYS A 165 13.91 -20.30 -12.46
CA LYS A 165 13.12 -20.99 -13.50
C LYS A 165 13.45 -22.49 -13.56
N CYS A 166 14.25 -23.00 -12.62
CA CYS A 166 14.62 -24.41 -12.52
C CYS A 166 13.40 -25.29 -12.27
N LYS A 167 13.52 -26.59 -12.57
CA LYS A 167 12.44 -27.57 -12.46
C LYS A 167 12.95 -28.84 -11.80
N LYS A 168 12.04 -29.54 -11.12
CA LYS A 168 12.23 -30.92 -10.65
C LYS A 168 11.40 -31.85 -11.52
N LEU A 169 12.07 -32.77 -12.20
CA LEU A 169 11.43 -33.76 -13.08
C LEU A 169 11.47 -35.13 -12.40
N THR A 170 10.48 -35.99 -12.65
CA THR A 170 10.51 -37.38 -12.15
C THR A 170 11.03 -38.32 -13.22
N ALA A 171 11.74 -39.35 -12.79
CA ALA A 171 12.35 -40.35 -13.64
C ALA A 171 12.19 -41.77 -13.07
N SER A 172 11.93 -42.71 -13.97
CA SER A 172 12.14 -44.14 -13.74
C SER A 172 13.52 -44.56 -14.23
N LYS A 173 14.01 -45.75 -13.87
CA LYS A 173 15.30 -46.29 -14.38
C LYS A 173 15.38 -46.24 -15.92
N ARG A 174 14.33 -46.72 -16.60
CA ARG A 174 14.20 -46.62 -18.07
C ARG A 174 14.27 -45.18 -18.60
N THR A 175 13.75 -44.21 -17.84
CA THR A 175 13.86 -42.79 -18.23
C THR A 175 15.31 -42.32 -18.12
N LEU A 176 16.03 -42.72 -17.08
CA LEU A 176 17.43 -42.37 -16.85
C LEU A 176 18.32 -42.97 -17.95
N GLU A 177 18.15 -44.27 -18.25
CA GLU A 177 18.86 -44.96 -19.35
C GLU A 177 18.67 -44.24 -20.69
N ARG A 178 17.43 -43.89 -21.03
CA ARG A 178 17.13 -43.16 -22.27
C ARG A 178 17.77 -41.77 -22.32
N LEU A 179 17.94 -41.12 -21.17
CA LEU A 179 18.57 -39.80 -21.06
C LEU A 179 20.09 -39.88 -20.89
N GLY A 180 20.67 -41.08 -20.76
CA GLY A 180 22.09 -41.26 -20.46
C GLY A 180 22.48 -40.67 -19.10
N LEU A 181 21.59 -40.72 -18.11
CA LEU A 181 21.83 -40.21 -16.76
C LEU A 181 21.95 -41.34 -15.76
N GLU A 182 22.82 -41.16 -14.76
CA GLU A 182 23.01 -42.08 -13.64
C GLU A 182 22.60 -41.43 -12.33
N VAL A 183 22.32 -42.24 -11.31
CA VAL A 183 21.98 -41.75 -9.97
C VAL A 183 23.25 -41.19 -9.33
N THR A 184 23.31 -39.87 -9.14
CA THR A 184 24.50 -39.15 -8.64
C THR A 184 24.55 -39.08 -7.11
N GLY A 185 23.39 -39.20 -6.43
CA GLY A 185 23.26 -38.90 -5.01
C GLY A 185 23.21 -37.39 -4.71
N ALA A 186 22.85 -37.03 -3.49
CA ALA A 186 22.76 -35.64 -3.06
C ALA A 186 24.15 -35.06 -2.72
N PRO A 187 24.47 -33.82 -3.17
CA PRO A 187 25.71 -33.16 -2.78
C PRO A 187 25.66 -32.70 -1.32
N ASN A 188 26.84 -32.48 -0.73
CA ASN A 188 26.95 -31.87 0.60
C ASN A 188 26.35 -30.45 0.58
N VAL A 189 25.53 -30.15 1.60
CA VAL A 189 24.86 -28.85 1.73
C VAL A 189 25.70 -27.94 2.62
N GLU A 190 26.24 -26.88 2.03
CA GLU A 190 26.85 -25.77 2.78
C GLU A 190 25.76 -24.78 3.20
N TYR A 191 25.91 -24.20 4.39
CA TYR A 191 25.00 -23.20 4.93
C TYR A 191 25.73 -21.89 5.18
N TYR A 192 25.00 -20.79 5.10
CA TYR A 192 25.46 -19.49 5.58
C TYR A 192 24.41 -18.89 6.52
N ASP A 193 24.88 -18.05 7.43
CA ASP A 193 24.02 -17.33 8.36
C ASP A 193 23.47 -16.07 7.65
N TRP A 194 22.16 -16.02 7.49
CA TRP A 194 21.46 -14.83 7.02
C TRP A 194 20.81 -14.13 8.21
N VAL A 195 21.12 -12.85 8.40
CA VAL A 195 20.59 -12.03 9.49
C VAL A 195 19.44 -11.19 8.97
N ASP A 196 18.24 -11.32 9.56
CA ASP A 196 17.17 -10.36 9.35
C ASP A 196 17.59 -9.04 10.03
N LYS A 197 17.89 -8.04 9.21
CA LYS A 197 18.37 -6.73 9.67
C LYS A 197 17.37 -5.95 10.53
N VAL A 198 16.10 -6.34 10.54
CA VAL A 198 15.04 -5.66 11.31
C VAL A 198 14.80 -6.36 12.64
N THR A 199 14.67 -7.69 12.66
CA THR A 199 14.41 -8.44 13.89
C THR A 199 15.68 -8.84 14.64
N GLY A 200 16.84 -8.86 13.94
CA GLY A 200 18.10 -9.38 14.46
C GLY A 200 18.19 -10.90 14.46
N GLU A 201 17.15 -11.62 14.01
CA GLU A 201 17.13 -13.07 13.96
C GLU A 201 18.13 -13.62 12.93
N VAL A 202 18.80 -14.71 13.29
CA VAL A 202 19.78 -15.39 12.44
C VAL A 202 19.17 -16.69 11.92
N HIS A 203 19.11 -16.83 10.59
CA HIS A 203 18.62 -18.01 9.91
C HIS A 203 19.75 -18.72 9.18
N LYS A 204 19.84 -20.05 9.33
CA LYS A 204 20.76 -20.87 8.54
C LYS A 204 20.14 -21.21 7.18
N VAL A 205 20.71 -20.67 6.12
CA VAL A 205 20.19 -20.84 4.75
C VAL A 205 21.17 -21.67 3.91
N PRO A 206 20.71 -22.68 3.16
CA PRO A 206 21.56 -23.40 2.22
C PRO A 206 22.15 -22.46 1.17
N LYS A 207 23.45 -22.60 0.89
CA LYS A 207 24.13 -21.85 -0.16
C LYS A 207 23.51 -22.15 -1.52
N GLY A 208 23.32 -21.09 -2.31
CA GLY A 208 22.63 -21.17 -3.60
C GLY A 208 21.10 -21.07 -3.52
N ILE A 209 20.51 -20.93 -2.32
CA ILE A 209 19.06 -20.70 -2.14
C ILE A 209 18.84 -19.31 -1.54
N ASP A 210 17.89 -18.56 -2.08
CA ASP A 210 17.51 -17.26 -1.50
C ASP A 210 16.80 -17.50 -0.15
N PRO A 211 17.03 -16.68 0.89
CA PRO A 211 16.40 -16.86 2.20
C PRO A 211 14.86 -16.90 2.10
N GLY A 212 14.24 -17.85 2.79
CA GLY A 212 12.78 -18.06 2.77
C GLY A 212 12.27 -18.95 1.64
N PHE A 213 13.14 -19.37 0.70
CA PHE A 213 12.83 -20.34 -0.37
C PHE A 213 13.32 -21.76 -0.06
N ASP A 214 13.99 -21.97 1.07
CA ASP A 214 14.58 -23.23 1.52
C ASP A 214 13.54 -24.19 2.13
N TYR A 215 12.44 -24.42 1.41
CA TYR A 215 11.39 -25.36 1.79
C TYR A 215 10.77 -26.01 0.55
N THR A 216 10.18 -27.19 0.75
CA THR A 216 9.35 -27.85 -0.27
C THR A 216 7.91 -27.39 -0.12
N PRO A 217 7.29 -26.80 -1.17
CA PRO A 217 5.87 -26.48 -1.12
C PRO A 217 5.01 -27.73 -0.92
N LYS A 218 4.04 -27.67 -0.01
CA LYS A 218 3.16 -28.81 0.32
C LYS A 218 1.72 -28.36 0.55
N THR A 219 0.77 -29.18 0.11
CA THR A 219 -0.65 -29.09 0.48
C THR A 219 -0.87 -29.83 1.82
N SER A 220 -1.33 -29.19 2.89
CA SER A 220 -1.72 -29.93 4.11
C SER A 220 -2.85 -29.29 4.91
N ALA A 221 -3.97 -30.01 5.05
CA ALA A 221 -5.15 -29.60 5.81
C ALA A 221 -4.89 -29.38 7.32
N GLN A 222 -3.77 -29.88 7.84
CA GLN A 222 -3.40 -29.82 9.26
C GLN A 222 -2.74 -28.50 9.69
N LEU A 223 -2.25 -27.67 8.76
CA LEU A 223 -1.64 -26.37 9.07
C LEU A 223 -2.67 -25.26 9.39
N THR A 224 -3.96 -25.47 9.10
CA THR A 224 -5.04 -24.49 9.29
C THR A 224 -5.11 -24.00 10.73
N LYS A 225 -4.98 -24.89 11.73
CA LYS A 225 -5.09 -24.52 13.14
C LYS A 225 -3.92 -23.65 13.62
N LYS A 226 -2.67 -24.01 13.28
CA LYS A 226 -1.47 -23.24 13.68
C LYS A 226 -1.32 -21.91 12.93
N VAL A 227 -1.71 -21.86 11.66
CA VAL A 227 -1.71 -20.62 10.88
C VAL A 227 -2.82 -19.68 11.35
N GLN A 228 -3.99 -20.22 11.69
CA GLN A 228 -5.08 -19.47 12.34
C GLN A 228 -4.63 -18.96 13.72
N GLU A 229 -4.04 -19.81 14.56
CA GLU A 229 -3.45 -19.40 15.85
C GLU A 229 -2.36 -18.33 15.69
N ALA A 230 -1.51 -18.40 14.66
CA ALA A 230 -0.48 -17.38 14.40
C ALA A 230 -1.03 -16.09 13.76
N ALA A 231 -2.15 -16.17 13.04
CA ALA A 231 -2.87 -15.01 12.51
C ALA A 231 -3.71 -14.32 13.59
N ASP A 232 -4.27 -15.09 14.52
CA ASP A 232 -5.08 -14.66 15.66
C ASP A 232 -4.22 -14.21 16.85
N ALA A 233 -3.01 -14.76 17.01
CA ALA A 233 -2.02 -14.29 17.99
C ALA A 233 -1.39 -12.95 17.61
N LYS A 234 -1.55 -12.52 16.36
CA LYS A 234 -1.23 -11.15 15.94
C LYS A 234 -2.43 -10.28 16.32
N PRO A 235 -2.23 -9.07 16.89
CA PRO A 235 -3.33 -8.16 17.18
C PRO A 235 -4.26 -7.99 15.97
N PRO A 236 -5.55 -7.66 16.13
CA PRO A 236 -6.42 -7.32 15.01
C PRO A 236 -5.74 -6.39 13.99
N LEU A 237 -6.04 -6.54 12.70
CA LEU A 237 -5.40 -5.73 11.65
C LEU A 237 -5.51 -4.22 11.94
N ALA A 238 -6.63 -3.78 12.51
CA ALA A 238 -6.85 -2.40 12.95
C ALA A 238 -5.82 -1.92 13.99
N ASP A 239 -5.27 -2.81 14.80
CA ASP A 239 -4.28 -2.52 15.85
C ASP A 239 -2.83 -2.68 15.34
N ARG A 240 -2.66 -3.24 14.14
CA ARG A 240 -1.35 -3.42 13.46
C ARG A 240 -1.11 -2.40 12.34
N LEU A 241 -2.16 -1.79 11.81
CA LEU A 241 -2.04 -0.72 10.83
C LEU A 241 -1.75 0.58 11.57
N PRO A 242 -0.84 1.44 11.09
CA PRO A 242 -0.82 2.82 11.55
C PRO A 242 -2.21 3.40 11.28
N VAL A 243 -2.82 3.98 12.32
CA VAL A 243 -4.12 4.66 12.23
C VAL A 243 -4.04 5.65 11.07
N ARG A 244 -4.76 5.35 9.97
CA ARG A 244 -4.87 6.26 8.84
C ARG A 244 -5.96 7.27 9.17
N VAL A 245 -5.52 8.50 9.44
CA VAL A 245 -6.42 9.64 9.62
C VAL A 245 -7.09 9.99 8.29
N VAL A 246 -6.35 9.80 7.19
CA VAL A 246 -6.81 10.01 5.81
C VAL A 246 -6.62 8.71 5.04
N ASP A 247 -7.72 8.06 4.69
CA ASP A 247 -7.71 6.72 4.08
C ASP A 247 -7.06 6.71 2.69
N ASP A 248 -7.35 7.71 1.87
CA ASP A 248 -6.85 7.87 0.50
C ASP A 248 -6.81 9.34 0.06
N ALA A 249 -5.94 9.64 -0.92
CA ALA A 249 -5.79 10.95 -1.55
C ALA A 249 -5.21 10.76 -2.96
N TYR A 250 -5.85 11.34 -3.97
CA TYR A 250 -5.25 11.42 -5.31
C TYR A 250 -4.24 12.56 -5.33
N SER A 251 -2.99 12.25 -5.67
CA SER A 251 -1.91 13.23 -5.72
C SER A 251 -1.10 13.10 -7.00
N THR A 252 -0.82 14.23 -7.66
CA THR A 252 0.14 14.31 -8.77
C THR A 252 1.55 14.71 -8.29
N VAL A 253 1.72 14.92 -6.99
CA VAL A 253 2.96 15.35 -6.34
C VAL A 253 3.54 14.19 -5.52
N LYS A 254 4.67 13.63 -5.98
CA LYS A 254 5.29 12.42 -5.42
C LYS A 254 5.56 12.46 -3.90
N GLY A 255 5.87 13.63 -3.33
CA GLY A 255 6.14 13.76 -1.89
C GLY A 255 4.90 13.98 -1.02
N ILE A 256 3.72 14.16 -1.62
CA ILE A 256 2.47 14.49 -0.96
C ILE A 256 1.51 13.33 -1.17
N SER A 257 1.17 12.63 -0.09
CA SER A 257 0.31 11.43 -0.14
C SER A 257 -0.56 11.28 1.10
N ALA A 258 -1.60 10.46 1.01
CA ALA A 258 -2.51 10.17 2.14
C ALA A 258 -1.77 9.58 3.34
N GLN A 259 -0.79 8.70 3.09
CA GLN A 259 0.04 8.13 4.14
C GLN A 259 0.92 9.20 4.78
N GLY A 260 1.63 10.02 3.97
CA GLY A 260 2.48 11.08 4.51
C GLY A 260 1.68 12.12 5.34
N LEU A 261 0.44 12.41 4.94
CA LEU A 261 -0.46 13.26 5.71
C LEU A 261 -0.95 12.56 6.99
N SER A 262 -1.30 11.28 6.91
CA SER A 262 -1.69 10.50 8.09
C SER A 262 -0.56 10.39 9.10
N ASP A 263 0.68 10.17 8.66
CA ASP A 263 1.87 10.11 9.52
C ASP A 263 2.07 11.47 10.23
N LEU A 264 1.93 12.58 9.50
CA LEU A 264 2.01 13.93 10.04
C LEU A 264 0.93 14.17 11.10
N LEU A 265 -0.34 13.84 10.81
CA LEU A 265 -1.46 14.07 11.72
C LEU A 265 -1.37 13.17 12.95
N SER A 266 -1.05 11.88 12.78
CA SER A 266 -0.87 10.94 13.88
C SER A 266 0.25 11.36 14.83
N SER A 267 1.29 12.04 14.33
CA SER A 267 2.37 12.56 15.17
C SER A 267 1.97 13.72 16.10
N LEU A 268 0.81 14.36 15.89
CA LEU A 268 0.29 15.39 16.80
C LEU A 268 -0.17 14.80 18.14
N GLY A 269 -0.59 13.53 18.17
CA GLY A 269 -0.98 12.84 19.41
C GLY A 269 -2.11 13.49 20.20
N ASN A 270 -3.00 14.24 19.56
CA ASN A 270 -4.11 14.96 20.20
C ASN A 270 -5.49 14.36 19.82
N GLU A 271 -6.52 14.68 20.61
CA GLU A 271 -7.87 14.11 20.46
C GLU A 271 -8.58 14.56 19.17
N SER A 272 -8.26 15.77 18.68
CA SER A 272 -8.84 16.34 17.46
C SER A 272 -8.61 15.45 16.23
N VAL A 273 -7.47 14.75 16.19
CA VAL A 273 -7.13 13.80 15.12
C VAL A 273 -8.13 12.63 15.05
N ALA A 274 -8.59 12.13 16.20
CA ALA A 274 -9.55 11.03 16.25
C ALA A 274 -10.94 11.44 15.77
N SER A 275 -11.36 12.67 16.09
CA SER A 275 -12.63 13.23 15.63
C SER A 275 -12.60 13.53 14.13
N LEU A 276 -11.49 14.07 13.62
CA LEU A 276 -11.24 14.19 12.19
C LEU A 276 -11.28 12.84 11.48
N GLN A 277 -10.61 11.82 12.01
CA GLN A 277 -10.60 10.49 11.40
C GLN A 277 -12.02 9.92 11.28
N ALA A 278 -12.81 10.02 12.35
CA ALA A 278 -14.18 9.51 12.35
C ALA A 278 -15.07 10.30 11.36
N PHE A 279 -14.93 11.62 11.28
CA PHE A 279 -15.57 12.43 10.23
C PHE A 279 -15.19 11.96 8.82
N MET A 280 -13.89 11.80 8.54
CA MET A 280 -13.39 11.37 7.23
C MET A 280 -13.94 9.99 6.84
N LYS A 281 -14.01 9.07 7.81
CA LYS A 281 -14.58 7.73 7.63
C LYS A 281 -16.09 7.76 7.40
N ARG A 282 -16.82 8.59 8.14
CA ARG A 282 -18.29 8.68 8.07
C ARG A 282 -18.77 9.27 6.74
N TYR A 283 -18.10 10.32 6.27
CA TYR A 283 -18.51 11.05 5.08
C TYR A 283 -17.72 10.69 3.83
N GLU A 284 -16.66 9.89 3.96
CA GLU A 284 -15.79 9.47 2.85
C GLU A 284 -15.30 10.67 2.00
N VAL A 285 -14.93 11.77 2.67
CA VAL A 285 -14.49 13.00 2.00
C VAL A 285 -13.16 12.73 1.30
N LYS A 286 -13.15 12.90 -0.03
CA LYS A 286 -11.96 12.61 -0.86
C LYS A 286 -11.00 13.80 -0.90
N THR A 287 -9.72 13.52 -1.03
CA THR A 287 -8.69 14.58 -1.14
C THR A 287 -7.99 14.56 -2.50
N LEU A 288 -7.79 15.73 -3.12
CA LEU A 288 -6.94 15.95 -4.29
C LEU A 288 -5.75 16.86 -3.96
N PHE A 289 -4.53 16.41 -4.26
CA PHE A 289 -3.31 17.22 -4.23
C PHE A 289 -2.77 17.42 -5.65
N LEU A 290 -2.92 18.62 -6.19
CA LEU A 290 -2.64 18.90 -7.60
C LEU A 290 -1.61 20.02 -7.77
N LYS A 291 -0.86 20.00 -8.87
CA LYS A 291 0.06 21.09 -9.22
C LYS A 291 -0.71 22.28 -9.76
N ALA A 292 -0.14 23.47 -9.61
CA ALA A 292 -0.72 24.71 -10.16
C ALA A 292 -1.13 24.59 -11.64
N GLY A 293 -0.29 23.95 -12.47
CA GLY A 293 -0.57 23.76 -13.89
C GLY A 293 -1.76 22.85 -14.20
N GLU A 294 -2.25 22.09 -13.23
CA GLU A 294 -3.33 21.12 -13.35
C GLU A 294 -4.68 21.66 -12.85
N LEU A 295 -4.70 22.85 -12.23
CA LEU A 295 -5.89 23.47 -11.63
C LEU A 295 -6.61 24.48 -12.56
N ASN A 296 -6.25 24.51 -13.84
CA ASN A 296 -6.76 25.48 -14.82
C ASN A 296 -7.32 24.77 -16.07
N GLY A 297 -7.65 25.51 -17.12
CA GLY A 297 -8.19 24.94 -18.36
C GLY A 297 -7.11 24.37 -19.31
N SER A 298 -5.89 24.10 -18.84
CA SER A 298 -4.78 23.68 -19.69
C SER A 298 -4.86 22.20 -20.09
N LYS A 299 -4.04 21.82 -21.08
CA LYS A 299 -3.84 20.41 -21.45
C LYS A 299 -3.37 19.52 -20.29
N LYS A 300 -2.62 20.07 -19.32
CA LYS A 300 -2.17 19.32 -18.14
C LYS A 300 -3.34 18.96 -17.23
N ALA A 301 -4.26 19.89 -17.03
CA ALA A 301 -5.50 19.64 -16.30
C ALA A 301 -6.36 18.59 -17.02
N ALA A 302 -6.51 18.70 -18.35
CA ALA A 302 -7.27 17.73 -19.14
C ALA A 302 -6.67 16.32 -19.07
N ALA A 303 -5.33 16.20 -19.01
CA ALA A 303 -4.63 14.91 -18.98
C ALA A 303 -4.95 14.08 -17.72
N ILE A 304 -5.20 14.73 -16.58
CA ILE A 304 -5.53 14.04 -15.31
C ILE A 304 -7.03 13.83 -15.10
N ALA A 305 -7.88 14.39 -15.96
CA ALA A 305 -9.34 14.43 -15.76
C ALA A 305 -9.97 13.04 -15.59
N GLY A 306 -9.55 12.06 -16.40
CA GLY A 306 -10.04 10.70 -16.30
C GLY A 306 -9.59 9.99 -15.02
N GLU A 307 -8.39 10.30 -14.52
CA GLU A 307 -7.90 9.73 -13.26
C GLU A 307 -8.60 10.33 -12.06
N VAL A 308 -8.78 11.65 -12.06
CA VAL A 308 -9.52 12.38 -11.04
C VAL A 308 -10.97 11.91 -11.01
N GLU A 309 -11.63 11.70 -12.15
CA GLU A 309 -13.00 11.16 -12.16
C GLU A 309 -13.06 9.72 -11.65
N SER A 310 -12.09 8.88 -12.02
CA SER A 310 -12.03 7.49 -11.53
C SER A 310 -11.91 7.44 -10.01
N TYR A 311 -11.13 8.37 -9.45
CA TYR A 311 -10.94 8.50 -8.02
C TYR A 311 -12.16 9.13 -7.32
N LEU A 312 -12.66 10.27 -7.82
CA LEU A 312 -13.77 10.98 -7.20
C LEU A 312 -15.11 10.26 -7.36
N GLN A 313 -15.35 9.62 -8.50
CA GLN A 313 -16.64 9.05 -8.91
C GLN A 313 -17.77 10.07 -8.75
N SER A 314 -17.49 11.31 -9.18
CA SER A 314 -18.37 12.45 -8.93
C SER A 314 -19.64 12.41 -9.80
N GLY A 315 -19.58 11.71 -10.95
CA GLY A 315 -20.67 11.64 -11.90
C GLY A 315 -20.88 12.93 -12.70
N VAL A 316 -20.00 13.92 -12.57
CA VAL A 316 -20.13 15.17 -13.33
C VAL A 316 -19.78 14.95 -14.80
N ARG A 317 -20.54 15.57 -15.71
CA ARG A 317 -20.31 15.45 -17.16
C ARG A 317 -18.91 15.94 -17.60
N MET A 318 -18.36 16.91 -16.87
CA MET A 318 -17.06 17.52 -17.16
C MET A 318 -16.16 17.38 -15.92
N PRO A 319 -15.37 16.29 -15.79
CA PRO A 319 -14.59 16.02 -14.59
C PRO A 319 -13.66 17.15 -14.13
N MET A 320 -13.13 17.93 -15.09
CA MET A 320 -12.30 19.11 -14.78
C MET A 320 -13.00 20.13 -13.89
N ALA A 321 -14.34 20.19 -13.90
CA ALA A 321 -15.09 21.10 -13.04
C ALA A 321 -14.84 20.84 -11.54
N ASN A 322 -14.45 19.62 -11.17
CA ASN A 322 -14.17 19.25 -9.77
C ASN A 322 -12.87 19.85 -9.21
N TYR A 323 -11.99 20.39 -10.06
CA TYR A 323 -10.68 20.89 -9.63
C TYR A 323 -10.18 22.10 -10.44
N TYR A 324 -11.07 22.73 -11.21
CA TYR A 324 -10.75 23.94 -11.95
C TYR A 324 -10.93 25.19 -11.08
N THR A 325 -9.97 26.10 -11.13
CA THR A 325 -10.09 27.47 -10.61
C THR A 325 -9.58 28.50 -11.63
N ARG A 326 -10.24 29.67 -11.66
CA ARG A 326 -9.84 30.80 -12.51
C ARG A 326 -8.58 31.51 -12.00
N ASN A 327 -8.28 31.42 -10.71
CA ASN A 327 -7.24 32.22 -10.03
C ASN A 327 -6.15 31.35 -9.38
N VAL A 328 -5.58 30.40 -10.13
CA VAL A 328 -4.56 29.44 -9.65
C VAL A 328 -3.43 30.08 -8.83
N SER A 329 -2.97 31.28 -9.19
CA SER A 329 -1.88 31.96 -8.47
C SER A 329 -2.27 32.32 -7.04
N ARG A 330 -3.53 32.66 -6.78
CA ARG A 330 -4.05 33.10 -5.48
C ARG A 330 -4.76 31.98 -4.70
N THR A 331 -5.16 30.91 -5.37
CA THR A 331 -5.88 29.79 -4.74
C THR A 331 -4.90 28.69 -4.33
N ASN A 332 -4.75 28.45 -3.02
CA ASN A 332 -3.95 27.35 -2.49
C ASN A 332 -4.78 26.10 -2.20
N GLY A 333 -6.07 26.27 -1.93
CA GLY A 333 -7.03 25.19 -1.76
C GLY A 333 -8.43 25.71 -2.08
N PHE A 334 -9.37 24.80 -2.30
CA PHE A 334 -10.78 25.10 -2.39
C PHE A 334 -11.62 23.82 -2.23
N THR A 335 -12.84 24.00 -1.75
CA THR A 335 -13.92 23.01 -1.76
C THR A 335 -15.27 23.70 -1.99
N ALA A 336 -16.32 22.91 -2.19
CA ALA A 336 -17.68 23.42 -2.33
C ALA A 336 -18.66 22.56 -1.54
N ARG A 337 -19.78 23.16 -1.11
CA ARG A 337 -20.83 22.48 -0.34
C ARG A 337 -21.41 21.24 -1.03
N ALA A 338 -21.54 21.29 -2.35
CA ALA A 338 -22.08 20.19 -3.15
C ALA A 338 -21.05 19.08 -3.42
N TRP A 339 -19.78 19.30 -3.07
CA TRP A 339 -18.70 18.35 -3.28
C TRP A 339 -18.54 17.46 -2.05
N ASN A 340 -18.06 16.25 -2.29
CA ASN A 340 -17.58 15.34 -1.24
C ASN A 340 -16.07 15.20 -1.31
N HIS A 341 -15.38 16.29 -1.66
CA HIS A 341 -13.93 16.31 -1.81
C HIS A 341 -13.34 17.71 -1.59
N VAL A 342 -12.05 17.74 -1.30
CA VAL A 342 -11.23 18.95 -1.17
C VAL A 342 -10.12 18.96 -2.21
N VAL A 343 -9.73 20.15 -2.68
CA VAL A 343 -8.66 20.33 -3.65
C VAL A 343 -7.58 21.22 -3.04
N VAL A 344 -6.33 20.76 -3.07
CA VAL A 344 -5.20 21.49 -2.50
C VAL A 344 -4.05 21.55 -3.51
N LYS A 345 -3.48 22.74 -3.65
CA LYS A 345 -2.37 23.02 -4.54
C LYS A 345 -1.05 22.72 -3.87
N ALA A 346 -0.24 21.87 -4.49
CA ALA A 346 1.12 21.53 -4.05
C ALA A 346 2.16 21.77 -5.16
N LYS A 347 3.41 22.02 -4.76
CA LYS A 347 4.57 22.11 -5.66
C LYS A 347 5.16 20.72 -5.83
N SER A 348 5.79 20.46 -6.99
CA SER A 348 6.43 19.17 -7.27
C SER A 348 7.55 18.79 -6.28
N THR A 349 8.11 19.77 -5.59
CA THR A 349 9.17 19.61 -4.57
C THR A 349 8.63 19.40 -3.16
N ASP A 350 7.32 19.55 -2.94
CA ASP A 350 6.75 19.41 -1.60
C ASP A 350 6.79 17.94 -1.16
N SER A 351 7.05 17.74 0.13
CA SER A 351 7.06 16.43 0.77
C SER A 351 6.55 16.53 2.20
N PHE A 352 5.59 15.68 2.59
CA PHE A 352 5.17 15.63 4.00
C PHE A 352 6.23 15.02 4.91
N LYS A 353 7.14 14.21 4.37
CA LYS A 353 8.24 13.62 5.16
C LYS A 353 9.21 14.64 5.74
N SER A 354 9.26 15.84 5.17
CA SER A 354 10.11 16.94 5.67
C SER A 354 9.36 17.90 6.60
N VAL A 355 8.12 17.59 6.98
CA VAL A 355 7.30 18.42 7.85
C VAL A 355 7.27 17.80 9.24
N ASP A 356 7.67 18.60 10.23
CA ASP A 356 7.55 18.25 11.63
C ASP A 356 6.26 18.87 12.19
N ALA A 357 5.34 18.02 12.65
CA ALA A 357 4.05 18.46 13.20
C ALA A 357 4.22 19.29 14.48
N SER A 358 5.24 19.00 15.30
CA SER A 358 5.51 19.78 16.52
C SER A 358 5.89 21.22 16.20
N GLN A 359 6.58 21.45 15.09
CA GLN A 359 6.93 22.80 14.63
C GLN A 359 5.70 23.56 14.11
N ILE A 360 4.74 22.85 13.50
CA ILE A 360 3.44 23.44 13.14
C ILE A 360 2.68 23.85 14.40
N GLU A 361 2.57 22.96 15.38
CA GLU A 361 1.88 23.23 16.64
C GLU A 361 2.46 24.46 17.34
N LEU A 362 3.79 24.51 17.47
CA LEU A 362 4.50 25.64 18.08
C LEU A 362 4.30 26.96 17.30
N ALA A 363 4.27 26.91 15.97
CA ALA A 363 4.02 28.10 15.15
C ALA A 363 2.59 28.62 15.34
N ILE A 364 1.60 27.72 15.37
CA ILE A 364 0.19 28.08 15.65
C ILE A 364 0.05 28.63 17.07
N GLU A 365 0.68 28.00 18.07
CA GLU A 365 0.68 28.47 19.44
C GLU A 365 1.26 29.89 19.57
N ARG A 366 2.39 30.16 18.89
CA ARG A 366 2.99 31.51 18.85
C ARG A 366 2.05 32.53 18.21
N ILE A 367 1.35 32.16 17.14
CA ILE A 367 0.37 33.03 16.48
C ILE A 367 -0.82 33.33 17.42
N LEU A 368 -1.34 32.30 18.11
CA LEU A 368 -2.47 32.46 19.03
C LEU A 368 -2.13 33.30 20.26
N LYS A 369 -0.89 33.20 20.76
CA LYS A 369 -0.36 34.00 21.87
C LYS A 369 0.09 35.40 21.43
N GLY A 370 0.44 35.57 20.17
CA GLY A 370 0.90 36.81 19.59
C GLY A 370 -0.20 37.86 19.47
N GLY A 371 0.15 39.14 19.63
CA GLY A 371 -0.80 40.25 19.45
C GLY A 371 -1.08 40.61 17.98
N ALA A 372 -0.26 40.12 17.04
CA ALA A 372 -0.40 40.40 15.61
C ALA A 372 -1.30 39.36 14.93
N MET A 373 -2.31 39.83 14.19
CA MET A 373 -3.23 38.96 13.46
C MET A 373 -2.70 38.65 12.06
N PRO A 374 -2.27 37.41 11.77
CA PRO A 374 -1.74 37.06 10.45
C PRO A 374 -2.83 37.01 9.40
N TRP A 375 -2.44 36.98 8.12
CA TRP A 375 -3.38 36.77 7.03
C TRP A 375 -4.15 35.45 7.21
N SER A 376 -3.45 34.32 7.28
CA SER A 376 -3.99 32.99 7.58
C SER A 376 -2.92 32.11 8.23
N PHE A 377 -3.28 31.04 8.92
CA PHE A 377 -2.29 30.13 9.49
C PHE A 377 -1.40 29.49 8.43
N SER A 378 -2.01 29.04 7.32
CA SER A 378 -1.26 28.40 6.24
C SER A 378 -0.23 29.33 5.61
N SER A 379 -0.49 30.65 5.57
CA SER A 379 0.49 31.64 5.10
C SER A 379 1.64 31.80 6.09
N SER A 380 1.32 32.04 7.37
CA SER A 380 2.33 32.31 8.39
C SER A 380 3.24 31.11 8.66
N VAL A 381 2.67 29.92 8.73
CA VAL A 381 3.46 28.68 8.95
C VAL A 381 4.39 28.40 7.76
N ARG A 382 3.97 28.68 6.52
CA ARG A 382 4.86 28.56 5.34
C ARG A 382 6.10 29.45 5.48
N GLU A 383 5.89 30.69 5.92
CA GLU A 383 6.94 31.69 6.06
C GLU A 383 7.88 31.33 7.21
N GLU A 384 7.31 31.08 8.40
CA GLU A 384 8.05 30.81 9.62
C GLU A 384 8.89 29.53 9.52
N MET A 385 8.30 28.43 9.02
CA MET A 385 9.00 27.16 8.85
C MET A 385 9.82 27.09 7.56
N LYS A 386 9.73 28.10 6.68
CA LYS A 386 10.26 28.05 5.30
C LYS A 386 9.83 26.77 4.56
N SER A 387 8.62 26.28 4.85
CA SER A 387 8.13 24.98 4.39
C SER A 387 6.80 25.12 3.65
N ASN A 388 6.85 24.98 2.33
CA ASN A 388 5.64 25.00 1.51
C ASN A 388 4.74 23.78 1.79
N ALA A 389 5.34 22.63 2.10
CA ALA A 389 4.61 21.40 2.45
C ALA A 389 3.84 21.51 3.77
N ALA A 390 4.39 22.19 4.79
CA ALA A 390 3.65 22.47 6.03
C ALA A 390 2.38 23.28 5.73
N GLY A 391 2.53 24.32 4.90
CA GLY A 391 1.38 25.06 4.40
C GLY A 391 0.36 24.25 3.62
N VAL A 392 0.79 23.23 2.86
CA VAL A 392 -0.13 22.33 2.14
C VAL A 392 -0.99 21.55 3.13
N ALA A 393 -0.41 21.06 4.23
CA ALA A 393 -1.17 20.37 5.28
C ALA A 393 -2.20 21.30 5.96
N LEU A 394 -1.81 22.54 6.27
CA LEU A 394 -2.73 23.51 6.87
C LEU A 394 -3.83 23.95 5.91
N THR A 395 -3.50 24.17 4.63
CA THR A 395 -4.51 24.46 3.61
C THR A 395 -5.48 23.28 3.48
N TRP A 396 -4.99 22.03 3.48
CA TRP A 396 -5.86 20.86 3.48
C TRP A 396 -6.81 20.84 4.67
N ALA A 397 -6.32 21.07 5.89
CA ALA A 397 -7.16 21.10 7.08
C ALA A 397 -8.20 22.23 7.03
N HIS A 398 -7.84 23.39 6.48
CA HIS A 398 -8.77 24.48 6.24
C HIS A 398 -9.93 24.04 5.31
N GLU A 399 -9.61 23.43 4.16
CA GLU A 399 -10.65 22.93 3.24
C GLU A 399 -11.52 21.82 3.85
N VAL A 400 -10.93 20.95 4.68
CA VAL A 400 -11.69 19.95 5.43
C VAL A 400 -12.59 20.62 6.48
N GLY A 401 -12.14 21.69 7.12
CA GLY A 401 -12.95 22.49 8.03
C GLY A 401 -14.23 23.02 7.37
N HIS A 402 -14.16 23.47 6.12
CA HIS A 402 -15.36 23.80 5.35
C HIS A 402 -16.30 22.60 5.18
N GLN A 403 -15.78 21.42 4.84
CA GLN A 403 -16.59 20.21 4.71
C GLN A 403 -17.26 19.84 6.04
N VAL A 404 -16.54 19.86 7.16
CA VAL A 404 -17.10 19.66 8.51
C VAL A 404 -18.25 20.63 8.76
N TYR A 405 -18.03 21.93 8.54
CA TYR A 405 -19.04 22.94 8.76
C TYR A 405 -20.28 22.77 7.86
N TYR A 406 -20.08 22.42 6.59
CA TYR A 406 -21.17 22.16 5.64
C TYR A 406 -22.00 20.94 6.04
N LYS A 407 -21.36 19.83 6.45
CA LYS A 407 -22.05 18.61 6.87
C LYS A 407 -22.77 18.80 8.21
N ALA A 408 -22.27 19.69 9.07
CA ALA A 408 -22.92 20.07 10.32
C ALA A 408 -24.12 21.03 10.11
N GLY A 409 -24.44 21.38 8.86
CA GLY A 409 -25.56 22.24 8.52
C GLY A 409 -25.27 23.73 8.67
N LYS A 410 -24.00 24.13 8.77
CA LYS A 410 -23.56 25.53 8.93
C LYS A 410 -24.23 26.22 10.13
N PRO A 411 -24.03 25.73 11.36
CA PRO A 411 -24.63 26.33 12.55
C PRO A 411 -24.29 27.82 12.65
N VAL A 412 -25.29 28.63 13.01
CA VAL A 412 -25.16 30.09 13.06
C VAL A 412 -24.13 30.50 14.12
N LEU A 413 -23.17 31.33 13.72
CA LEU A 413 -22.20 31.94 14.64
C LEU A 413 -22.83 33.13 15.34
N SER A 414 -22.71 33.19 16.67
CA SER A 414 -23.11 34.37 17.44
C SER A 414 -22.18 35.55 17.15
N GLU A 415 -22.65 36.78 17.39
CA GLU A 415 -21.81 37.98 17.29
C GLU A 415 -20.58 37.90 18.21
N ALA A 416 -20.74 37.28 19.38
CA ALA A 416 -19.64 37.03 20.30
C ALA A 416 -18.55 36.15 19.66
N LEU A 417 -18.93 35.03 19.01
CA LEU A 417 -17.96 34.17 18.31
C LEU A 417 -17.32 34.87 17.10
N LEU A 418 -18.11 35.57 16.29
CA LEU A 418 -17.60 36.32 15.14
C LEU A 418 -16.55 37.36 15.53
N SER A 419 -16.69 37.98 16.72
CA SER A 419 -15.69 38.93 17.25
C SER A 419 -14.35 38.27 17.60
N ARG A 420 -14.30 36.94 17.75
CA ARG A 420 -13.11 36.14 18.11
C ARG A 420 -12.31 35.65 16.91
N ALA A 421 -12.29 36.37 15.78
CA ALA A 421 -11.44 36.03 14.64
C ALA A 421 -9.95 35.89 15.01
N ILE A 422 -9.29 34.79 14.63
CA ILE A 422 -7.86 34.51 14.91
C ILE A 422 -6.92 34.96 13.77
N THR A 423 -7.42 35.05 12.54
CA THR A 423 -6.67 35.51 11.37
C THR A 423 -7.46 36.57 10.60
N GLN A 424 -6.81 37.35 9.73
CA GLN A 424 -7.53 38.29 8.86
C GLN A 424 -8.48 37.55 7.93
N TYR A 425 -8.09 36.36 7.46
CA TYR A 425 -8.90 35.53 6.60
C TYR A 425 -10.19 35.05 7.30
N SER A 426 -10.10 34.68 8.58
CA SER A 426 -11.26 34.31 9.41
C SER A 426 -12.31 35.41 9.61
N LYS A 427 -12.02 36.68 9.27
CA LYS A 427 -12.99 37.79 9.31
C LYS A 427 -13.87 37.87 8.06
N THR A 428 -13.56 37.10 7.03
CA THR A 428 -14.15 37.27 5.70
C THR A 428 -15.63 36.88 5.68
N ASN A 429 -15.97 35.71 6.22
CA ASN A 429 -17.34 35.22 6.40
C ASN A 429 -17.34 34.05 7.40
N ALA A 430 -18.53 33.51 7.72
CA ALA A 430 -18.68 32.42 8.67
C ALA A 430 -17.99 31.10 8.26
N ASP A 431 -17.89 30.83 6.95
CA ASP A 431 -17.22 29.63 6.44
C ASP A 431 -15.70 29.72 6.66
N GLU A 432 -15.11 30.87 6.32
CA GLU A 432 -13.68 31.16 6.56
C GLU A 432 -13.37 31.26 8.05
N TRP A 433 -14.32 31.80 8.83
CA TRP A 433 -14.22 31.82 10.28
C TRP A 433 -14.08 30.38 10.79
N PHE A 434 -15.01 29.48 10.46
CA PHE A 434 -14.94 28.12 10.94
C PHE A 434 -13.67 27.40 10.48
N ALA A 435 -13.35 27.48 9.19
CA ALA A 435 -12.21 26.76 8.61
C ALA A 435 -10.86 27.17 9.21
N GLU A 436 -10.63 28.46 9.45
CA GLU A 436 -9.39 28.92 10.09
C GLU A 436 -9.30 28.48 11.57
N HIS A 437 -10.40 28.54 12.32
CA HIS A 437 -10.42 28.06 13.71
C HIS A 437 -10.29 26.53 13.80
N TYR A 438 -10.82 25.81 12.82
CA TYR A 438 -10.65 24.36 12.69
C TYR A 438 -9.18 23.97 12.50
N VAL A 439 -8.39 24.75 11.75
CA VAL A 439 -6.94 24.52 11.62
C VAL A 439 -6.24 24.60 12.98
N ALA A 440 -6.53 25.64 13.77
CA ALA A 440 -5.97 25.77 15.12
C ALA A 440 -6.42 24.63 16.03
N TRP A 441 -7.70 24.25 15.98
CA TRP A 441 -8.27 23.16 16.77
C TRP A 441 -7.63 21.81 16.41
N LEU A 442 -7.31 21.56 15.14
CA LEU A 442 -6.69 20.30 14.72
C LEU A 442 -5.21 20.21 15.12
N PHE A 443 -4.44 21.26 14.83
CA PHE A 443 -2.98 21.24 14.98
C PHE A 443 -2.46 21.72 16.34
N SER A 444 -3.24 22.52 17.08
CA SER A 444 -2.87 23.02 18.40
C SER A 444 -4.10 23.20 19.32
N PRO A 445 -4.90 22.13 19.56
CA PRO A 445 -6.15 22.22 20.31
C PRO A 445 -5.97 22.81 21.71
N ARG A 446 -4.87 22.44 22.40
CA ARG A 446 -4.58 22.93 23.75
C ARG A 446 -4.33 24.43 23.78
N ALA A 447 -3.57 24.96 22.81
CA ALA A 447 -3.32 26.40 22.72
C ALA A 447 -4.60 27.17 22.38
N LEU A 448 -5.45 26.60 21.51
CA LEU A 448 -6.75 27.19 21.21
C LEU A 448 -7.66 27.21 22.45
N GLN A 449 -7.75 26.08 23.18
CA GLN A 449 -8.55 25.99 24.41
C GLN A 449 -8.10 26.98 25.47
N GLN A 450 -6.79 27.16 25.65
CA GLN A 450 -6.23 28.10 26.63
C GLN A 450 -6.47 29.57 26.25
N SER A 451 -6.35 29.89 24.96
CA SER A 451 -6.45 31.28 24.48
C SER A 451 -7.89 31.72 24.20
N ARG A 452 -8.74 30.81 23.72
CA ARG A 452 -10.11 31.05 23.24
C ARG A 452 -11.01 29.83 23.52
N PRO A 453 -11.36 29.56 24.80
CA PRO A 453 -12.13 28.39 25.18
C PRO A 453 -13.51 28.35 24.52
N ASP A 454 -14.18 29.50 24.38
CA ASP A 454 -15.47 29.65 23.70
C ASP A 454 -15.41 29.20 22.23
N VAL A 455 -14.32 29.51 21.54
CA VAL A 455 -14.10 29.07 20.16
C VAL A 455 -13.75 27.58 20.10
N TYR A 456 -12.87 27.10 20.98
CA TYR A 456 -12.54 25.68 21.06
C TYR A 456 -13.80 24.83 21.27
N ASP A 457 -14.63 25.17 22.25
CA ASP A 457 -15.85 24.43 22.58
C ASP A 457 -16.83 24.40 21.40
N PHE A 458 -16.97 25.52 20.69
CA PHE A 458 -17.82 25.58 19.50
C PHE A 458 -17.31 24.66 18.38
N ILE A 459 -16.01 24.75 18.02
CA ILE A 459 -15.43 23.90 16.97
C ILE A 459 -15.51 22.43 17.35
N GLN A 460 -15.22 22.10 18.61
CA GLN A 460 -15.35 20.75 19.16
C GLN A 460 -16.79 20.24 19.01
N GLN A 461 -17.78 20.99 19.48
CA GLN A 461 -19.19 20.61 19.42
C GLN A 461 -19.67 20.39 17.98
N VAL A 462 -19.32 21.30 17.07
CA VAL A 462 -19.70 21.18 15.66
C VAL A 462 -19.05 19.96 15.03
N THR A 463 -17.76 19.70 15.30
CA THR A 463 -17.04 18.55 14.75
C THR A 463 -17.59 17.23 15.28
N GLU A 464 -17.89 17.14 16.59
CA GLU A 464 -18.49 15.93 17.17
C GLU A 464 -19.91 15.66 16.64
N SER A 465 -20.67 16.68 16.25
CA SER A 465 -22.01 16.49 15.65
C SER A 465 -21.98 15.75 14.30
N VAL A 466 -20.82 15.72 13.65
CA VAL A 466 -20.57 15.06 12.36
C VAL A 466 -19.50 13.97 12.45
N ARG A 467 -19.21 13.49 13.67
CA ARG A 467 -18.27 12.40 13.86
C ARG A 467 -18.79 11.05 13.38
#